data_AF-A0A3D0NPU1-F1
#
_entry.id   AF-A0A3D0NPU1-F1
#
_cell.length_a   1.000
_cell.length_b   1.000
_cell.length_c   1.000
_cell.angle_alpha   90.00
_cell.angle_beta   90.00
_cell.angle_gamma   90.00
#
_symmetry.space_group_name_H-M   'P 1'
#
loop_
_entity.id
_entity.type
_entity.pdbx_description
1 polymer ?
#
loop_
_entity_poly.entity_id
_entity_poly.type
_entity_poly.pdbx_seq_one_letter_code
_entity_poly.pdbx_strand_id
1 'polypeptide(L)'
;MKAYTLLAAAYVRSCMAEQNGSVPSEWLHTPLEQLTPQQCRAIMDYGIQQGWKLHHFKEKEELPRVRMAEGFLRAVYPQSLLDVGSGRGAFLFPFLRDFPHTPVTSLDILPHRVAFLQRLHDGGIHRLTAIQEDICTWQAPDNSFDVVTLLEVLEHIPAVEQAVLNAVRLAERYIVVSVPSKPDN
;
A
#
# COMPACT_ATOMS: atom_id res chain seq x y z
N MET A 1 12.50 -10.92 9.79
CA MET A 1 12.44 -11.01 8.31
C MET A 1 12.42 -9.58 7.76
N LYS A 2 13.13 -9.25 6.68
CA LYS A 2 13.04 -7.89 6.10
C LYS A 2 11.65 -7.69 5.49
N ALA A 3 10.94 -6.62 5.85
CA ALA A 3 9.54 -6.43 5.45
C ALA A 3 9.33 -6.34 3.93
N TYR A 4 10.29 -5.77 3.20
CA TYR A 4 10.24 -5.75 1.73
C TYR A 4 10.34 -7.14 1.10
N THR A 5 10.99 -8.10 1.76
CA THR A 5 11.00 -9.51 1.31
C THR A 5 9.60 -10.13 1.43
N LEU A 6 8.84 -9.78 2.47
CA LEU A 6 7.47 -10.26 2.65
C LEU A 6 6.54 -9.68 1.58
N LEU A 7 6.63 -8.38 1.30
CA LEU A 7 5.86 -7.73 0.23
C LEU A 7 6.21 -8.29 -1.15
N ALA A 8 7.50 -8.49 -1.44
CA ALA A 8 7.95 -9.14 -2.66
C ALA A 8 7.39 -10.56 -2.79
N ALA A 9 7.47 -11.36 -1.72
CA ALA A 9 6.94 -12.71 -1.71
C ALA A 9 5.43 -12.73 -1.97
N ALA A 10 4.66 -11.84 -1.35
CA ALA A 10 3.23 -11.70 -1.63
C ALA A 10 2.96 -11.40 -3.12
N TYR A 11 3.63 -10.39 -3.67
CA TYR A 11 3.49 -10.05 -5.09
C TYR A 11 3.81 -11.23 -6.02
N VAL A 12 4.90 -11.95 -5.76
CA VAL A 12 5.28 -13.12 -6.56
C VAL A 12 4.22 -14.23 -6.44
N ARG A 13 3.69 -14.50 -5.25
CA ARG A 13 2.67 -15.53 -5.04
C ARG A 13 1.41 -15.28 -5.88
N SER A 14 0.94 -14.04 -5.95
CA SER A 14 -0.21 -13.71 -6.80
C SER A 14 0.12 -13.80 -8.29
N CYS A 15 1.34 -13.50 -8.71
CA CYS A 15 1.79 -13.77 -10.08
C CYS A 15 1.88 -15.27 -10.40
N MET A 16 2.32 -16.11 -9.45
CA MET A 16 2.36 -17.56 -9.61
C MET A 16 0.97 -18.17 -9.73
N ALA A 17 0.00 -17.70 -8.93
CA ALA A 17 -1.37 -18.23 -8.92
C ALA A 17 -2.08 -18.13 -10.28
N GLU A 18 -1.66 -17.20 -11.14
CA GLU A 18 -2.18 -17.04 -12.49
C GLU A 18 -1.46 -17.90 -13.55
N GLN A 19 -0.37 -18.56 -13.18
CA GLN A 19 0.38 -19.43 -14.07
C GLN A 19 0.09 -20.90 -13.80
N ASN A 20 -0.09 -21.69 -14.85
CA ASN A 20 -0.20 -23.16 -14.79
C ASN A 20 1.18 -23.84 -14.57
N GLY A 21 2.06 -23.22 -13.80
CA GLY A 21 3.42 -23.70 -13.55
C GLY A 21 3.50 -24.71 -12.39
N SER A 22 4.55 -25.54 -12.40
CA SER A 22 4.86 -26.42 -11.27
C SER A 22 5.67 -25.65 -10.23
N VAL A 23 4.99 -24.94 -9.34
CA VAL A 23 5.57 -24.35 -8.12
C VAL A 23 5.23 -25.20 -6.90
N PRO A 24 6.06 -25.21 -5.84
CA PRO A 24 5.73 -25.89 -4.60
C PRO A 24 4.39 -25.42 -4.05
N SER A 25 3.45 -26.34 -3.82
CA SER A 25 2.09 -26.01 -3.35
C SER A 25 2.09 -25.29 -2.00
N GLU A 26 3.07 -25.60 -1.14
CA GLU A 26 3.33 -24.89 0.12
C GLU A 26 3.51 -23.39 -0.06
N TRP A 27 4.16 -22.93 -1.13
CA TRP A 27 4.40 -21.49 -1.35
C TRP A 27 3.10 -20.74 -1.65
N LEU A 28 2.09 -21.41 -2.19
CA LEU A 28 0.80 -20.82 -2.51
C LEU A 28 -0.18 -20.91 -1.34
N HIS A 29 -0.21 -22.05 -0.63
CA HIS A 29 -1.26 -22.33 0.35
C HIS A 29 -0.87 -22.01 1.80
N THR A 30 0.42 -21.92 2.13
CA THR A 30 0.83 -21.49 3.47
C THR A 30 0.49 -20.01 3.66
N PRO A 31 -0.18 -19.61 4.76
CA PRO A 31 -0.42 -18.20 5.06
C PRO A 31 0.89 -17.41 5.04
N LEU A 32 0.87 -16.17 4.52
CA LEU A 32 2.09 -15.41 4.25
C LEU A 32 2.92 -15.20 5.53
N GLU A 33 2.24 -14.98 6.65
CA GLU A 33 2.79 -14.79 7.98
C GLU A 33 3.43 -16.05 8.59
N GLN A 34 3.11 -17.24 8.04
CA GLN A 34 3.67 -18.53 8.48
C GLN A 34 4.87 -18.96 7.64
N LEU A 35 5.16 -18.27 6.53
CA LEU A 35 6.33 -18.59 5.71
C LEU A 35 7.62 -18.22 6.44
N THR A 36 8.60 -19.13 6.35
CA THR A 36 9.94 -18.87 6.87
C THR A 36 10.66 -17.81 6.02
N PRO A 37 11.67 -17.10 6.58
CA PRO A 37 12.48 -16.16 5.79
C PRO A 37 13.16 -16.80 4.56
N GLN A 38 13.50 -18.10 4.65
CA GLN A 38 14.09 -18.84 3.54
C GLN A 38 13.07 -19.10 2.43
N GLN A 39 11.84 -19.49 2.77
CA GLN A 39 10.76 -19.66 1.81
C GLN A 39 10.41 -18.34 1.12
N CYS A 40 10.27 -17.23 1.87
CA CYS A 40 10.02 -15.92 1.27
C CYS A 40 11.12 -15.50 0.29
N ARG A 41 12.39 -15.82 0.60
CA ARG A 41 13.51 -15.57 -0.31
C ARG A 41 13.45 -16.45 -1.55
N ALA A 42 13.17 -17.74 -1.40
CA ALA A 42 13.05 -18.67 -2.52
C ALA A 42 11.91 -18.27 -3.49
N ILE A 43 10.77 -17.83 -2.94
CA ILE A 43 9.66 -17.25 -3.69
C ILE A 43 10.15 -16.01 -4.47
N MET A 44 10.79 -15.06 -3.79
CA MET A 44 11.32 -13.86 -4.43
C MET A 44 12.31 -14.19 -5.56
N ASP A 45 13.25 -15.11 -5.32
CA ASP A 45 14.26 -15.53 -6.29
C ASP A 45 13.61 -16.19 -7.53
N TYR A 46 12.56 -17.00 -7.33
CA TYR A 46 11.75 -17.51 -8.43
C TYR A 46 11.15 -16.38 -9.27
N GLY A 47 10.55 -15.36 -8.61
CA GLY A 47 10.00 -14.21 -9.32
C GLY A 47 11.05 -13.44 -10.14
N ILE A 48 12.28 -13.34 -9.64
CA ILE A 48 13.42 -12.77 -10.38
C ILE A 48 13.74 -13.63 -11.61
N GLN A 49 13.79 -14.95 -11.47
CA GLN A 49 14.07 -15.88 -12.58
C GLN A 49 13.00 -15.81 -13.67
N GLN A 50 11.73 -15.58 -13.30
CA GLN A 50 10.63 -15.36 -14.25
C GLN A 50 10.64 -13.96 -14.89
N GLY A 51 11.56 -13.08 -14.49
CA GLY A 51 11.67 -11.71 -15.02
C GLY A 51 10.60 -10.75 -14.49
N TRP A 52 9.95 -11.06 -13.37
CA TRP A 52 8.94 -10.17 -12.79
C TRP A 52 9.56 -8.91 -12.17
N LYS A 53 8.82 -7.80 -12.27
CA LYS A 53 9.32 -6.46 -11.92
C LYS A 53 9.31 -6.23 -10.39
N LEU A 54 10.28 -6.81 -9.69
CA LEU A 54 10.41 -6.69 -8.23
C LEU A 54 11.15 -5.43 -7.75
N HIS A 55 11.50 -4.51 -8.66
CA HIS A 55 12.24 -3.28 -8.33
C HIS A 55 11.50 -2.32 -7.38
N HIS A 56 10.20 -2.51 -7.20
CA HIS A 56 9.39 -1.77 -6.23
C HIS A 56 9.69 -2.18 -4.78
N PHE A 57 10.13 -3.42 -4.54
CA PHE A 57 10.30 -4.02 -3.21
C PHE A 57 11.76 -4.00 -2.74
N LYS A 58 12.43 -2.86 -2.92
CA LYS A 58 13.81 -2.66 -2.47
C LYS A 58 13.81 -1.75 -1.26
N GLU A 59 14.69 -2.02 -0.31
CA GLU A 59 15.00 -1.03 0.73
C GLU A 59 15.48 0.25 0.05
N LYS A 60 14.83 1.36 0.42
CA LYS A 60 15.15 2.71 -0.03
C LYS A 60 15.28 3.58 1.20
N GLU A 61 16.07 4.64 1.10
CA GLU A 61 16.03 5.68 2.11
C GLU A 61 14.61 6.25 2.18
N GLU A 62 14.06 6.30 3.39
CA GLU A 62 12.73 6.86 3.59
C GLU A 62 12.74 8.36 3.33
N LEU A 63 11.74 8.80 2.55
CA LEU A 63 11.57 10.20 2.23
C LEU A 63 11.23 10.98 3.52
N PRO A 64 11.73 12.21 3.71
CA PRO A 64 11.44 12.99 4.92
C PRO A 64 9.94 13.11 5.25
N ARG A 65 9.09 13.25 4.23
CA ARG A 65 7.62 13.29 4.39
C ARG A 65 7.03 11.99 4.92
N VAL A 66 7.57 10.83 4.48
CA VAL A 66 7.14 9.51 4.96
C VAL A 66 7.51 9.38 6.44
N ARG A 67 8.73 9.75 6.81
CA ARG A 67 9.18 9.74 8.22
C ARG A 67 8.33 10.64 9.11
N MET A 68 7.94 11.81 8.62
CA MET A 68 7.06 12.73 9.35
C MET A 68 5.67 12.12 9.56
N ALA A 69 5.05 11.61 8.49
CA ALA A 69 3.74 10.97 8.56
C ALA A 69 3.76 9.76 9.50
N GLU A 70 4.76 8.87 9.39
CA GLU A 70 4.92 7.73 10.29
C GLU A 70 5.13 8.14 11.74
N GLY A 71 5.92 9.19 11.99
CA GLY A 71 6.10 9.75 13.33
C GLY A 71 4.79 10.18 13.97
N PHE A 72 3.93 10.87 13.21
CA PHE A 72 2.59 11.23 13.66
C PHE A 72 1.70 9.99 13.87
N LEU A 73 1.68 9.06 12.92
CA LEU A 73 0.85 7.85 12.99
C LEU A 73 1.22 6.96 14.19
N ARG A 74 2.51 6.90 14.56
CA ARG A 74 2.97 6.21 15.78
C ARG A 74 2.44 6.85 17.06
N ALA A 75 2.20 8.17 17.06
CA ALA A 75 1.67 8.89 18.21
C ALA A 75 0.15 8.68 18.37
N VAL A 76 -0.59 8.55 17.27
CA VAL A 76 -2.06 8.43 17.31
C VAL A 76 -2.60 6.99 17.22
N TYR A 77 -1.73 6.04 16.83
CA TYR A 77 -1.98 4.60 16.71
C TYR A 77 -3.29 4.27 15.97
N PRO A 78 -3.33 4.40 14.63
CA PRO A 78 -4.55 4.29 13.86
C PRO A 78 -5.16 2.87 13.90
N GLN A 79 -6.49 2.80 14.09
CA GLN A 79 -7.30 1.59 14.00
C GLN A 79 -7.56 1.18 12.55
N SER A 80 -7.62 2.14 11.63
CA SER A 80 -7.71 1.92 10.18
C SER A 80 -7.12 3.11 9.42
N LEU A 81 -6.67 2.87 8.19
CA LEU A 81 -6.09 3.92 7.33
C LEU A 81 -6.77 3.92 5.95
N LEU A 82 -7.10 5.10 5.44
CA LEU A 82 -7.28 5.33 4.01
C LEU A 82 -6.06 6.07 3.47
N ASP A 83 -5.33 5.45 2.55
CA ASP A 83 -4.24 6.09 1.82
C ASP A 83 -4.71 6.49 0.42
N VAL A 84 -4.95 7.79 0.24
CA VAL A 84 -5.36 8.38 -1.04
C VAL A 84 -4.13 8.62 -1.89
N GLY A 85 -4.17 8.22 -3.15
CA GLY A 85 -3.06 8.40 -4.09
C GLY A 85 -1.84 7.55 -3.77
N SER A 86 -2.04 6.31 -3.27
CA SER A 86 -0.93 5.42 -2.85
C SER A 86 0.14 5.19 -3.92
N GLY A 87 -0.22 5.31 -5.20
CA GLY A 87 0.71 5.24 -6.31
C GLY A 87 1.53 3.95 -6.29
N ARG A 88 2.86 4.10 -6.22
CA ARG A 88 3.81 2.96 -6.21
C ARG A 88 4.09 2.40 -4.80
N GLY A 89 3.38 2.88 -3.78
CA GLY A 89 3.55 2.47 -2.40
C GLY A 89 4.74 3.12 -1.68
N ALA A 90 5.12 4.34 -2.06
CA ALA A 90 6.26 5.04 -1.42
C ALA A 90 6.04 5.26 0.09
N PHE A 91 4.82 5.60 0.48
CA PHE A 91 4.40 5.65 1.89
C PHE A 91 3.76 4.34 2.35
N LEU A 92 2.91 3.74 1.50
CA LEU A 92 2.17 2.52 1.85
C LEU A 92 3.08 1.35 2.28
N PHE A 93 4.24 1.15 1.65
CA PHE A 93 5.11 0.00 1.99
C PHE A 93 5.80 0.15 3.35
N PRO A 94 6.40 1.30 3.70
CA PRO A 94 6.79 1.62 5.08
C PRO A 94 5.63 1.46 6.07
N PHE A 95 4.44 1.98 5.76
CA PHE A 95 3.27 1.83 6.62
C PHE A 95 2.91 0.36 6.86
N LEU A 96 2.83 -0.45 5.79
CA LEU A 96 2.55 -1.88 5.91
C LEU A 96 3.62 -2.60 6.75
N ARG A 97 4.89 -2.21 6.67
CA ARG A 97 5.96 -2.77 7.53
C ARG A 97 5.73 -2.42 8.99
N ASP A 98 5.43 -1.16 9.28
CA ASP A 98 5.49 -0.61 10.63
C ASP A 98 4.18 -0.74 11.41
N PHE A 99 3.07 -0.93 10.71
CA PHE A 99 1.72 -1.13 11.24
C PHE A 99 1.16 -2.48 10.76
N PRO A 100 1.72 -3.62 11.21
CA PRO A 100 1.41 -4.95 10.67
C PRO A 100 -0.02 -5.41 10.94
N HIS A 101 -0.73 -4.74 11.86
CA HIS A 101 -2.09 -5.10 12.28
C HIS A 101 -3.16 -4.07 11.85
N THR A 102 -2.77 -2.90 11.33
CA THR A 102 -3.72 -1.87 10.94
C THR A 102 -4.27 -2.16 9.54
N PRO A 103 -5.59 -2.34 9.37
CA PRO A 103 -6.22 -2.40 8.06
C PRO A 103 -5.99 -1.10 7.29
N VAL A 104 -5.66 -1.22 6.01
CA VAL A 104 -5.44 -0.08 5.13
C VAL A 104 -6.21 -0.26 3.83
N THR A 105 -6.95 0.78 3.45
CA THR A 105 -7.50 0.92 2.11
C THR A 105 -6.62 1.86 1.32
N SER A 106 -6.11 1.39 0.19
CA SER A 106 -5.39 2.18 -0.79
C SER A 106 -6.36 2.60 -1.89
N LEU A 107 -6.46 3.90 -2.14
CA LEU A 107 -7.32 4.49 -3.17
C LEU A 107 -6.43 5.14 -4.23
N ASP A 108 -6.63 4.79 -5.50
CA ASP A 108 -5.92 5.43 -6.61
C ASP A 108 -6.81 5.49 -7.86
N ILE A 109 -6.78 6.60 -8.60
CA ILE A 109 -7.57 6.76 -9.82
C ILE A 109 -7.02 5.92 -10.99
N LEU A 110 -5.73 5.55 -10.93
CA LEU A 110 -5.04 4.86 -12.00
C LEU A 110 -5.21 3.33 -11.86
N PRO A 111 -5.90 2.65 -12.80
CA PRO A 111 -6.22 1.23 -12.68
C PRO A 111 -4.98 0.33 -12.53
N HIS A 112 -3.86 0.70 -13.17
CA HIS A 112 -2.63 -0.07 -13.09
C HIS A 112 -1.92 0.04 -11.72
N ARG A 113 -2.19 1.09 -10.93
CA ARG A 113 -1.70 1.21 -9.55
C ARG A 113 -2.49 0.30 -8.63
N VAL A 114 -3.81 0.36 -8.76
CA VAL A 114 -4.74 -0.50 -8.02
C VAL A 114 -4.46 -1.97 -8.29
N ALA A 115 -4.35 -2.37 -9.57
CA ALA A 115 -4.02 -3.74 -9.94
C ALA A 115 -2.68 -4.20 -9.36
N PHE A 116 -1.66 -3.33 -9.34
CA PHE A 116 -0.36 -3.65 -8.75
C PHE A 116 -0.44 -3.86 -7.22
N LEU A 117 -1.20 -3.04 -6.50
CA LEU A 117 -1.36 -3.16 -5.05
C LEU A 117 -2.30 -4.31 -4.68
N GLN A 118 -3.30 -4.60 -5.50
CA GLN A 118 -4.19 -5.76 -5.33
C GLN A 118 -3.40 -7.08 -5.37
N ARG A 119 -2.33 -7.16 -6.17
CA ARG A 119 -1.41 -8.32 -6.18
C ARG A 119 -0.79 -8.61 -4.81
N LEU A 120 -0.61 -7.60 -3.96
CA LEU A 120 -0.12 -7.79 -2.60
C LEU A 120 -1.19 -8.40 -1.71
N HIS A 121 -2.44 -7.92 -1.82
CA HIS A 121 -3.60 -8.51 -1.14
C HIS A 121 -3.77 -9.98 -1.52
N ASP A 122 -3.85 -10.26 -2.81
CA ASP A 122 -4.04 -11.62 -3.35
C ASP A 122 -2.87 -12.54 -2.99
N GLY A 123 -1.69 -11.95 -2.77
CA GLY A 123 -0.48 -12.60 -2.30
C GLY A 123 -0.40 -12.90 -0.80
N GLY A 124 -1.39 -12.46 -0.03
CA GLY A 124 -1.51 -12.70 1.41
C GLY A 124 -1.38 -11.48 2.32
N ILE A 125 -1.25 -10.26 1.79
CA ILE A 125 -1.31 -9.01 2.59
C ILE A 125 -2.79 -8.63 2.78
N HIS A 126 -3.58 -9.49 3.44
CA HIS A 126 -5.04 -9.37 3.49
C HIS A 126 -5.56 -8.10 4.18
N ARG A 127 -4.74 -7.42 4.98
CA ARG A 127 -5.10 -6.13 5.60
C ARG A 127 -5.08 -4.95 4.62
N LEU A 128 -4.48 -5.12 3.44
CA LEU A 128 -4.50 -4.12 2.38
C LEU A 128 -5.69 -4.38 1.48
N THR A 129 -6.51 -3.38 1.25
CA THR A 129 -7.53 -3.37 0.18
C THR A 129 -7.13 -2.31 -0.82
N ALA A 130 -7.05 -2.62 -2.12
CA ALA A 130 -6.78 -1.62 -3.16
C ALA A 130 -8.06 -1.36 -3.96
N ILE A 131 -8.47 -0.10 -4.08
CA ILE A 131 -9.68 0.31 -4.79
C ILE A 131 -9.38 1.39 -5.83
N GLN A 132 -10.09 1.30 -6.97
CA GLN A 132 -10.05 2.32 -8.01
C GLN A 132 -11.24 3.27 -7.84
N GLU A 133 -10.97 4.43 -7.27
CA GLU A 133 -11.99 5.46 -7.00
C GLU A 133 -11.39 6.86 -7.18
N ASP A 134 -12.26 7.86 -7.35
CA ASP A 134 -11.90 9.27 -7.32
C ASP A 134 -12.32 9.86 -5.97
N ILE A 135 -11.35 10.33 -5.17
CA ILE A 135 -11.59 10.94 -3.86
C ILE A 135 -12.54 12.15 -3.93
N CYS A 136 -12.62 12.86 -5.06
CA CYS A 136 -13.53 13.99 -5.24
C CYS A 136 -15.00 13.56 -5.31
N THR A 137 -15.29 12.33 -5.73
CA THR A 137 -16.67 11.87 -5.94
C THR A 137 -17.06 10.63 -5.14
N TRP A 138 -16.10 9.94 -4.53
CA TRP A 138 -16.33 8.66 -3.86
C TRP A 138 -17.29 8.79 -2.67
N GLN A 139 -18.32 7.94 -2.67
CA GLN A 139 -19.44 7.96 -1.72
C GLN A 139 -19.34 6.83 -0.68
N ALA A 140 -18.15 6.57 -0.14
CA ALA A 140 -18.04 5.72 1.06
C ALA A 140 -18.71 6.38 2.28
N PRO A 141 -19.17 5.61 3.28
CA PRO A 141 -19.78 6.17 4.49
C PRO A 141 -18.87 7.14 5.24
N ASP A 142 -19.47 8.13 5.90
CA ASP A 142 -18.77 9.09 6.75
C ASP A 142 -18.06 8.37 7.90
N ASN A 143 -16.92 8.92 8.36
CA ASN A 143 -16.11 8.37 9.46
C ASN A 143 -15.77 6.87 9.27
N SER A 144 -15.52 6.43 8.04
CA SER A 144 -15.22 5.03 7.72
C SER A 144 -13.76 4.65 8.00
N PHE A 145 -12.88 5.63 8.20
CA PHE A 145 -11.45 5.41 8.45
C PHE A 145 -10.98 6.24 9.64
N ASP A 146 -10.22 5.64 10.56
CA ASP A 146 -9.68 6.37 11.72
C ASP A 146 -8.77 7.52 11.28
N VAL A 147 -7.90 7.24 10.31
CA VAL A 147 -7.01 8.23 9.69
C VAL A 147 -7.08 8.18 8.17
N VAL A 148 -7.02 9.35 7.53
CA VAL A 148 -6.89 9.49 6.06
C VAL A 148 -5.57 10.19 5.72
N THR A 149 -4.78 9.66 4.79
CA THR A 149 -3.55 10.27 4.27
C THR A 149 -3.71 10.75 2.83
N LEU A 150 -3.22 11.95 2.53
CA LEU A 150 -3.07 12.51 1.18
C LEU A 150 -1.65 13.10 1.06
N LEU A 151 -0.68 12.26 0.68
CA LEU A 151 0.74 12.65 0.69
C LEU A 151 1.26 12.89 -0.74
N GLU A 152 1.44 14.16 -1.12
CA GLU A 152 1.82 14.56 -2.50
C GLU A 152 0.77 14.09 -3.53
N VAL A 153 -0.47 14.47 -3.29
CA VAL A 153 -1.64 14.07 -4.10
C VAL A 153 -2.46 15.29 -4.52
N LEU A 154 -2.68 16.24 -3.60
CA LEU A 154 -3.56 17.38 -3.83
C LEU A 154 -3.13 18.27 -5.00
N GLU A 155 -1.82 18.38 -5.25
CA GLU A 155 -1.24 19.12 -6.38
C GLU A 155 -1.64 18.57 -7.75
N HIS A 156 -2.12 17.32 -7.81
CA HIS A 156 -2.58 16.68 -9.04
C HIS A 156 -4.10 16.72 -9.19
N ILE A 157 -4.83 17.24 -8.21
CA ILE A 157 -6.30 17.24 -8.18
C ILE A 157 -6.82 18.64 -8.54
N PRO A 158 -7.54 18.83 -9.66
CA PRO A 158 -8.12 20.13 -9.98
C PRO A 158 -9.14 20.63 -8.94
N ALA A 159 -9.96 19.72 -8.40
CA ALA A 159 -10.99 20.03 -7.40
C ALA A 159 -10.48 19.78 -5.96
N VAL A 160 -9.38 20.43 -5.58
CA VAL A 160 -8.70 20.24 -4.28
C VAL A 160 -9.66 20.37 -3.10
N GLU A 161 -10.51 21.40 -3.10
CA GLU A 161 -11.48 21.64 -2.02
C GLU A 161 -12.41 20.44 -1.82
N GLN A 162 -12.91 19.85 -2.91
CA GLN A 162 -13.77 18.68 -2.86
C GLN A 162 -13.03 17.45 -2.33
N ALA A 163 -11.77 17.25 -2.72
CA ALA A 163 -10.94 16.15 -2.20
C ALA A 163 -10.71 16.28 -0.70
N VAL A 164 -10.42 17.50 -0.21
CA VAL A 164 -10.23 17.76 1.22
C VAL A 164 -11.54 17.58 1.99
N LEU A 165 -12.67 18.09 1.49
CA LEU A 165 -13.97 17.91 2.12
C LEU A 165 -14.33 16.42 2.25
N ASN A 166 -14.10 15.62 1.20
CA ASN A 166 -14.32 14.17 1.29
C ASN A 166 -13.33 13.48 2.21
N ALA A 167 -12.05 13.86 2.22
CA ALA A 167 -11.10 13.30 3.17
C ALA A 167 -11.51 13.56 4.62
N VAL A 168 -11.95 14.79 4.94
CA VAL A 168 -12.47 15.15 6.27
C VAL A 168 -13.73 14.35 6.60
N ARG A 169 -14.65 14.21 5.64
CA ARG A 169 -15.89 13.43 5.82
C ARG A 169 -15.62 11.95 6.09
N LEU A 170 -14.61 11.37 5.44
CA LEU A 170 -14.23 9.96 5.57
C LEU A 170 -13.41 9.67 6.84
N ALA A 171 -12.68 10.65 7.35
CA ALA A 171 -11.84 10.53 8.54
C ALA A 171 -12.66 10.63 9.83
N GLU A 172 -12.50 9.67 10.73
CA GLU A 172 -13.08 9.72 12.08
C GLU A 172 -12.27 10.65 13.01
N ARG A 173 -10.93 10.60 12.95
CA ARG A 173 -10.07 11.32 13.90
C ARG A 173 -9.10 12.29 13.24
N TYR A 174 -8.37 11.85 12.21
CA TYR A 174 -7.31 12.68 11.62
C TYR A 174 -7.22 12.59 10.11
N ILE A 175 -6.84 13.73 9.50
CA ILE A 175 -6.31 13.80 8.15
C ILE A 175 -4.82 14.18 8.21
N VAL A 176 -3.99 13.53 7.40
CA VAL A 176 -2.58 13.84 7.26
C VAL A 176 -2.30 14.20 5.81
N VAL A 177 -1.85 15.42 5.58
CA VAL A 177 -1.69 15.97 4.23
C VAL A 177 -0.26 16.45 4.04
N SER A 178 0.34 16.17 2.88
CA SER A 178 1.56 16.83 2.42
C SER A 178 1.40 17.28 0.97
N VAL A 179 2.06 18.39 0.65
CA VAL A 179 2.21 18.92 -0.70
C VAL A 179 3.64 19.41 -0.87
N PRO A 180 4.18 19.41 -2.09
CA PRO A 180 5.55 19.86 -2.31
C PRO A 180 5.66 21.37 -2.02
N SER A 181 6.71 21.75 -1.28
CA SER A 181 6.96 23.15 -0.91
C SER A 181 7.32 24.07 -2.10
N LYS A 182 7.62 23.48 -3.26
CA LYS A 182 7.90 24.16 -4.52
C LYS A 182 7.24 23.37 -5.66
N PRO A 183 6.73 24.02 -6.71
CA PRO A 183 6.22 23.32 -7.89
C PRO A 183 7.31 22.41 -8.49
N ASP A 184 6.92 21.22 -8.97
CA ASP A 184 7.81 20.40 -9.80
C ASP A 184 8.10 21.18 -11.09
N ASN A 185 9.38 21.47 -11.32
CA ASN A 185 9.88 22.02 -12.60
C ASN A 185 10.09 20.91 -13.62
#